data_AF-A0A0L8GEU0-F1
#
_entry.id   AF-A0A0L8GEU0-F1
#
_cell.length_a   1.000
_cell.length_b   1.000
_cell.length_c   1.000
_cell.angle_alpha   90.00
_cell.angle_beta   90.00
_cell.angle_gamma   90.00
#
_symmetry.space_group_name_H-M   'P 1'
#
loop_
_entity.id
_entity.type
_entity.pdbx_description
1 polymer ?
#
loop_
_entity_poly.entity_id
_entity_poly.type
_entity_poly.pdbx_seq_one_letter_code
_entity_poly.pdbx_strand_id
1 'polypeptide(L)'
;MLEHRPAKIAVIVVTLIIFIVTAVLNAYASQPDSSSGIYTTETGNVSDFYPTRLTPASWTFGIWGFIYFWMILWLVYSTVAIFLKVGNEYLYTSVIFMPCLFFFIYSVNLLLNISWLILFDRKLFIVSLFVLLFMFISAVTCVCISCYVLTNNFDLINETKLSVHVWLIRFFVQNGIAFYAAWLLVATHLNLDIALRYSWEIDSDTCDLTAVIMLLVIICTWFLLDVIALDNYTRYLFSEYIVFIVAFCGVVYKQLNTDVYDRIDILILICLSASGAFFVFKMAILLWRHFRKSSYITY
;
A
#
# COMPACT_ATOMS: atom_id res chain seq x y z
N MET A 1 -6.87 35.27 11.83
CA MET A 1 -6.28 34.82 13.11
C MET A 1 -5.89 33.37 12.97
N LEU A 2 -4.76 32.95 13.54
CA LEU A 2 -4.32 31.54 13.57
C LEU A 2 -5.26 30.77 14.50
N GLU A 3 -6.36 30.25 13.97
CA GLU A 3 -7.31 29.46 14.73
C GLU A 3 -7.12 27.97 14.45
N HIS A 4 -6.95 27.22 15.53
CA HIS A 4 -6.94 25.77 15.43
C HIS A 4 -8.34 25.25 15.11
N ARG A 5 -8.40 24.21 14.29
CA ARG A 5 -9.61 23.41 14.04
C ARG A 5 -9.58 22.13 14.90
N PRO A 6 -10.27 22.08 16.06
CA PRO A 6 -10.16 20.98 17.01
C PRO A 6 -10.56 19.63 16.41
N ALA A 7 -11.60 19.60 15.58
CA ALA A 7 -12.05 18.38 14.91
C ALA A 7 -10.96 17.76 14.01
N LYS A 8 -10.24 18.58 13.23
CA LYS A 8 -9.17 18.06 12.35
C LYS A 8 -7.97 17.56 13.17
N ILE A 9 -7.61 18.27 14.23
CA ILE A 9 -6.57 17.80 15.18
C ILE A 9 -6.98 16.46 15.80
N ALA A 10 -8.22 16.36 16.28
CA ALA A 10 -8.71 15.15 16.93
C ALA A 10 -8.60 13.93 16.01
N VAL A 11 -9.02 14.03 14.74
CA VAL A 11 -8.93 12.90 13.81
C VAL A 11 -7.47 12.52 13.53
N ILE A 12 -6.55 13.49 13.35
CA ILE A 12 -5.11 13.20 13.17
C ILE A 12 -4.55 12.44 14.38
N VAL A 13 -4.83 12.91 15.59
CA VAL A 13 -4.34 12.30 16.84
C VAL A 13 -4.95 10.92 17.05
N VAL A 14 -6.24 10.75 16.77
CA VAL A 14 -6.91 9.43 16.85
C VAL A 14 -6.29 8.46 15.86
N THR A 15 -6.01 8.86 14.61
CA THR A 15 -5.32 8.00 13.64
C THR A 15 -3.94 7.57 14.14
N LEU A 16 -3.17 8.49 14.74
CA LEU A 16 -1.87 8.16 15.34
C LEU A 16 -2.00 7.15 16.48
N ILE A 17 -2.96 7.31 17.37
CA ILE A 17 -3.20 6.38 18.49
C ILE A 17 -3.59 5.00 17.96
N ILE A 18 -4.53 4.92 17.01
CA ILE A 18 -4.93 3.66 16.39
C ILE A 18 -3.73 2.99 15.72
N PHE A 19 -2.88 3.76 15.01
CA PHE A 19 -1.67 3.23 14.41
C PHE A 19 -0.72 2.62 15.44
N ILE A 20 -0.48 3.29 16.57
CA ILE A 20 0.37 2.77 17.65
C ILE A 20 -0.18 1.42 18.15
N VAL A 21 -1.50 1.33 18.38
CA VAL A 21 -2.15 0.07 18.77
C VAL A 21 -1.98 -1.00 17.69
N THR A 22 -2.22 -0.66 16.42
CA THR A 22 -2.03 -1.58 15.29
C THR A 22 -0.60 -2.09 15.20
N ALA A 23 0.41 -1.22 15.35
CA ALA A 23 1.82 -1.60 15.29
C ALA A 23 2.21 -2.54 16.43
N VAL A 24 1.73 -2.27 17.66
CA VAL A 24 1.94 -3.15 18.82
C VAL A 24 1.30 -4.53 18.60
N LEU A 25 0.05 -4.57 18.13
CA LEU A 25 -0.64 -5.84 17.86
C LEU A 25 0.01 -6.63 16.71
N ASN A 26 0.52 -5.96 15.68
CA ASN A 26 1.30 -6.62 14.63
C ASN A 26 2.61 -7.22 15.17
N ALA A 27 3.33 -6.50 16.05
CA ALA A 27 4.54 -7.02 16.66
C ALA A 27 4.25 -8.30 17.48
N TYR A 28 3.14 -8.32 18.23
CA TYR A 28 2.68 -9.53 18.92
C TYR A 28 2.25 -10.65 17.96
N ALA A 29 1.66 -10.33 16.80
CA ALA A 29 1.28 -11.33 15.81
C ALA A 29 2.50 -12.01 15.15
N SER A 30 3.64 -11.30 15.05
CA SER A 30 4.90 -11.86 14.56
C SER A 30 5.63 -12.71 15.59
N GLN A 31 5.33 -12.55 16.89
CA GLN A 31 5.91 -13.33 17.97
C GLN A 31 4.83 -13.64 19.00
N PRO A 32 3.90 -14.59 18.72
CA PRO A 32 2.80 -14.88 19.61
C PRO A 32 3.33 -15.37 20.95
N ASP A 33 3.03 -14.67 22.03
CA ASP A 33 3.17 -15.22 23.36
C ASP A 33 1.93 -16.07 23.65
N SER A 34 2.14 -17.39 23.76
CA SER A 34 1.14 -18.36 24.16
C SER A 34 0.39 -18.00 25.46
N SER A 35 0.97 -17.16 26.33
CA SER A 35 0.34 -16.70 27.56
C SER A 35 -0.71 -15.59 27.38
N SER A 36 -0.60 -14.80 26.30
CA SER A 36 -1.48 -13.64 26.06
C SER A 36 -2.86 -14.00 25.52
N GLY A 37 -2.99 -15.17 24.86
CA GLY A 37 -4.21 -15.66 24.24
C GLY A 37 -4.70 -14.86 22.99
N ILE A 38 -4.03 -13.77 22.63
CA ILE A 38 -4.46 -12.89 21.52
C ILE A 38 -4.25 -13.60 20.17
N TYR A 39 -3.05 -14.12 19.93
CA TYR A 39 -2.70 -14.89 18.73
C TYR A 39 -2.31 -16.32 19.13
N THR A 40 -2.72 -17.30 18.32
CA THR A 40 -2.34 -18.71 18.53
C THR A 40 -1.14 -19.13 17.71
N THR A 41 -0.98 -18.54 16.54
CA THR A 41 0.03 -18.90 15.54
C THR A 41 0.60 -17.62 14.94
N GLU A 42 1.88 -17.64 14.63
CA GLU A 42 2.53 -16.54 13.91
C GLU A 42 1.93 -16.42 12.51
N THR A 43 1.67 -15.19 12.05
CA THR A 43 1.06 -14.94 10.73
C THR A 43 1.84 -15.59 9.58
N GLY A 44 3.18 -15.53 9.62
CA GLY A 44 4.04 -16.18 8.63
C GLY A 44 3.86 -17.71 8.63
N ASN A 45 3.79 -18.31 9.82
CA ASN A 45 3.60 -19.76 9.97
C ASN A 45 2.24 -20.21 9.46
N VAL A 46 1.17 -19.44 9.66
CA VAL A 46 -0.13 -19.75 9.04
C VAL A 46 0.02 -19.81 7.52
N SER A 47 0.68 -18.83 6.89
CA SER A 47 0.91 -18.86 5.44
C SER A 47 1.77 -20.04 4.99
N ASP A 48 2.74 -20.49 5.80
CA ASP A 48 3.58 -21.65 5.46
C ASP A 48 2.84 -22.99 5.64
N PHE A 49 1.84 -23.06 6.54
CA PHE A 49 0.95 -24.22 6.68
C PHE A 49 -0.05 -24.38 5.52
N TYR A 50 -0.35 -23.29 4.82
CA TYR A 50 -1.31 -23.26 3.70
C TYR A 50 -0.60 -22.80 2.40
N PRO A 51 0.35 -23.59 1.87
CA PRO A 51 1.21 -23.15 0.78
C PRO A 51 0.46 -23.01 -0.55
N THR A 52 0.79 -21.95 -1.27
CA THR A 52 0.35 -21.69 -2.65
C THR A 52 1.57 -21.37 -3.52
N ARG A 53 1.41 -21.39 -4.85
CA ARG A 53 2.50 -20.99 -5.78
C ARG A 53 2.75 -19.49 -5.75
N LEU A 54 1.87 -18.71 -5.10
CA LEU A 54 2.05 -17.29 -4.82
C LEU A 54 2.70 -17.01 -3.46
N THR A 55 2.84 -18.00 -2.56
CA THR A 55 3.50 -17.80 -1.27
C THR A 55 4.98 -17.47 -1.50
N PRO A 56 5.46 -16.26 -1.11
CA PRO A 56 6.86 -15.90 -1.30
C PRO A 56 7.74 -16.53 -0.21
N ALA A 57 9.06 -16.41 -0.40
CA ALA A 57 10.05 -16.71 0.62
C ALA A 57 9.82 -15.91 1.91
N SER A 58 10.16 -16.49 3.07
CA SER A 58 9.87 -15.88 4.38
C SER A 58 10.53 -14.50 4.55
N TRP A 59 11.70 -14.26 3.93
CA TRP A 59 12.37 -12.95 3.96
C TRP A 59 11.52 -11.82 3.33
N THR A 60 10.62 -12.15 2.40
CA THR A 60 9.77 -11.18 1.71
C THR A 60 8.77 -10.53 2.67
N PHE A 61 8.35 -11.23 3.74
CA PHE A 61 7.49 -10.64 4.77
C PHE A 61 8.15 -9.50 5.57
N GLY A 62 9.48 -9.32 5.46
CA GLY A 62 10.19 -8.15 5.99
C GLY A 62 9.69 -6.82 5.40
N ILE A 63 8.95 -6.85 4.28
CA ILE A 63 8.30 -5.68 3.70
C ILE A 63 7.34 -4.97 4.67
N TRP A 64 6.73 -5.70 5.62
CA TRP A 64 5.91 -5.10 6.67
C TRP A 64 6.71 -4.11 7.53
N GLY A 65 7.98 -4.40 7.84
CA GLY A 65 8.85 -3.48 8.56
C GLY A 65 9.04 -2.16 7.81
N PHE A 66 9.25 -2.22 6.50
CA PHE A 66 9.34 -1.03 5.64
C PHE A 66 8.01 -0.27 5.57
N ILE A 67 6.88 -0.99 5.47
CA ILE A 67 5.54 -0.40 5.49
C ILE A 67 5.34 0.39 6.80
N TYR A 68 5.56 -0.23 7.95
CA TYR A 68 5.37 0.43 9.26
C TYR A 68 6.32 1.61 9.45
N PHE A 69 7.58 1.49 9.01
CA PHE A 69 8.52 2.60 9.03
C PHE A 69 8.01 3.80 8.21
N TRP A 70 7.54 3.56 6.98
CA TRP A 70 7.00 4.63 6.14
C TRP A 70 5.70 5.21 6.73
N MET A 71 4.87 4.38 7.36
CA MET A 71 3.67 4.82 8.07
C MET A 71 4.01 5.79 9.22
N ILE A 72 5.05 5.47 10.00
CA ILE A 72 5.56 6.36 11.05
C ILE A 72 5.95 7.70 10.45
N LEU A 73 6.72 7.71 9.36
CA LEU A 73 7.21 8.96 8.75
C LEU A 73 6.08 9.92 8.38
N TRP A 74 5.03 9.43 7.71
CA TRP A 74 3.95 10.32 7.26
C TRP A 74 2.96 10.69 8.38
N LEU A 75 2.79 9.82 9.39
CA LEU A 75 1.99 10.14 10.59
C LEU A 75 2.69 11.16 11.49
N VAL A 76 4.02 11.03 11.66
CA VAL A 76 4.84 12.03 12.35
C VAL A 76 4.77 13.35 11.59
N TYR A 77 4.96 13.33 10.26
CA TYR A 77 4.79 14.52 9.43
C TYR A 77 3.42 15.18 9.63
N SER A 78 2.36 14.37 9.68
CA SER A 78 0.99 14.87 9.87
C SER A 78 0.75 15.46 11.25
N THR A 79 1.39 14.90 12.27
CA THR A 79 1.30 15.40 13.65
C THR A 79 2.10 16.69 13.81
N VAL A 80 3.31 16.75 13.25
CA VAL A 80 4.14 17.97 13.23
C VAL A 80 3.45 19.11 12.48
N ALA A 81 2.68 18.80 11.42
CA ALA A 81 1.92 19.80 10.66
C ALA A 81 0.87 20.56 11.50
N ILE A 82 0.46 20.04 12.67
CA ILE A 82 -0.44 20.73 13.61
C ILE A 82 0.23 21.98 14.19
N PHE A 83 1.54 21.92 14.41
CA PHE A 83 2.33 22.97 15.06
C PHE A 83 3.10 23.84 14.05
N LEU A 84 3.27 23.35 12.82
CA LEU A 84 4.02 24.07 11.79
C LEU A 84 3.17 25.19 11.16
N LYS A 85 3.72 26.40 11.11
CA LYS A 85 3.08 27.57 10.48
C LYS A 85 3.56 27.73 9.04
N VAL A 86 2.65 28.04 8.14
CA VAL A 86 2.93 28.45 6.76
C VAL A 86 2.14 29.72 6.48
N GLY A 87 2.86 30.83 6.33
CA GLY A 87 2.24 32.15 6.20
C GLY A 87 1.38 32.48 7.42
N ASN A 88 0.09 32.71 7.21
CA ASN A 88 -0.88 33.07 8.25
C ASN A 88 -1.74 31.89 8.75
N GLU A 89 -1.42 30.65 8.34
CA GLU A 89 -2.15 29.44 8.71
C GLU A 89 -1.22 28.36 9.25
N TYR A 90 -1.78 27.32 9.85
CA TYR A 90 -1.03 26.10 10.17
C TYR A 90 -1.01 25.16 8.96
N LEU A 91 0.06 24.39 8.78
CA LEU A 91 0.20 23.49 7.62
C LEU A 91 -0.97 22.50 7.56
N TYR A 92 -1.39 21.94 8.69
CA TYR A 92 -2.50 20.99 8.69
C TYR A 92 -3.84 21.60 8.26
N THR A 93 -4.02 22.92 8.31
CA THR A 93 -5.24 23.60 7.81
C THR A 93 -5.12 24.00 6.35
N SER A 94 -3.91 23.97 5.79
CA SER A 94 -3.65 24.35 4.39
C SER A 94 -4.46 23.49 3.42
N VAL A 95 -4.83 24.08 2.29
CA VAL A 95 -5.61 23.44 1.22
C VAL A 95 -4.92 22.22 0.60
N ILE A 96 -3.58 22.15 0.68
CA ILE A 96 -2.80 21.02 0.12
C ILE A 96 -2.77 19.83 1.06
N PHE A 97 -3.18 20.03 2.31
CA PHE A 97 -3.04 19.03 3.36
C PHE A 97 -4.27 18.14 3.42
N MET A 98 -4.07 16.86 3.75
CA MET A 98 -5.11 15.85 3.69
C MET A 98 -6.38 16.24 4.50
N PRO A 99 -7.59 16.02 3.98
CA PRO A 99 -8.84 16.35 4.65
C PRO A 99 -9.16 15.37 5.79
N CYS A 100 -10.12 15.70 6.66
CA CYS A 100 -10.53 14.79 7.76
C CYS A 100 -10.96 13.41 7.26
N LEU A 101 -11.63 13.36 6.10
CA LEU A 101 -12.07 12.11 5.48
C LEU A 101 -10.91 11.14 5.21
N PHE A 102 -9.74 11.65 4.81
CA PHE A 102 -8.54 10.83 4.61
C PHE A 102 -8.13 10.12 5.90
N PHE A 103 -8.01 10.86 6.99
CA PHE A 103 -7.60 10.30 8.29
C PHE A 103 -8.64 9.35 8.86
N PHE A 104 -9.93 9.62 8.65
CA PHE A 104 -11.01 8.73 9.03
C PHE A 104 -10.92 7.39 8.27
N ILE A 105 -10.79 7.42 6.94
CA ILE A 105 -10.66 6.21 6.11
C ILE A 105 -9.41 5.42 6.49
N TYR A 106 -8.29 6.12 6.73
CA TYR A 106 -7.07 5.46 7.15
C TYR A 106 -7.18 4.83 8.55
N SER A 107 -7.92 5.46 9.47
CA SER A 107 -8.22 4.87 10.78
C SER A 107 -9.02 3.57 10.64
N VAL A 108 -10.02 3.56 9.75
CA VAL A 108 -10.77 2.34 9.41
C VAL A 108 -9.84 1.28 8.82
N ASN A 109 -8.92 1.65 7.93
CA ASN A 109 -7.92 0.72 7.37
C ASN A 109 -7.08 0.04 8.47
N LEU A 110 -6.62 0.80 9.47
CA LEU A 110 -5.82 0.28 10.58
C LEU A 110 -6.61 -0.68 11.49
N LEU A 111 -7.90 -0.42 11.70
CA LEU A 111 -8.79 -1.32 12.44
C LEU A 111 -9.05 -2.61 11.64
N LEU A 112 -9.21 -2.50 10.32
CA LEU A 112 -9.31 -3.67 9.44
C LEU A 112 -8.01 -4.49 9.45
N ASN A 113 -6.84 -3.84 9.54
CA ASN A 113 -5.55 -4.54 9.68
C ASN A 113 -5.50 -5.40 10.95
N ILE A 114 -5.93 -4.85 12.10
CA ILE A 114 -6.03 -5.62 13.36
C ILE A 114 -7.00 -6.79 13.19
N SER A 115 -8.14 -6.53 12.55
CA SER A 115 -9.18 -7.54 12.32
C SER A 115 -8.66 -8.68 11.44
N TRP A 116 -7.91 -8.35 10.37
CA TRP A 116 -7.31 -9.31 9.47
C TRP A 116 -6.35 -10.26 10.20
N LEU A 117 -5.47 -9.75 11.07
CA LEU A 117 -4.55 -10.59 11.84
C LEU A 117 -5.28 -11.66 12.65
N ILE A 118 -6.34 -11.25 13.35
CA ILE A 118 -7.13 -12.16 14.19
C ILE A 118 -7.85 -13.18 13.32
N LEU A 119 -8.52 -12.75 12.25
CA LEU A 119 -9.27 -13.64 11.37
C LEU A 119 -8.36 -14.64 10.66
N PHE A 120 -7.18 -14.21 10.21
CA PHE A 120 -6.22 -15.07 9.52
C PHE A 120 -5.59 -16.08 10.48
N ASP A 121 -5.21 -15.68 11.70
CA ASP A 121 -4.74 -16.59 12.76
C ASP A 121 -5.79 -17.66 13.11
N ARG A 122 -7.07 -17.27 13.15
CA ARG A 122 -8.21 -18.19 13.38
C ARG A 122 -8.62 -18.98 12.13
N LYS A 123 -7.88 -18.87 11.03
CA LYS A 123 -8.11 -19.62 9.77
C LYS A 123 -9.47 -19.34 9.13
N LEU A 124 -10.06 -18.17 9.41
CA LEU A 124 -11.30 -17.71 8.80
C LEU A 124 -11.00 -17.09 7.43
N PHE A 125 -10.50 -17.89 6.50
CA PHE A 125 -9.87 -17.42 5.24
C PHE A 125 -10.80 -16.60 4.35
N ILE A 126 -12.06 -17.02 4.20
CA ILE A 126 -13.03 -16.27 3.38
C ILE A 126 -13.25 -14.86 3.95
N VAL A 127 -13.45 -14.75 5.26
CA VAL A 127 -13.67 -13.45 5.91
C VAL A 127 -12.38 -12.61 5.88
N SER A 128 -11.23 -13.23 6.15
CA SER A 128 -9.91 -12.62 6.06
C SER A 128 -9.65 -12.00 4.68
N LEU A 129 -9.98 -12.72 3.60
CA LEU A 129 -9.87 -12.24 2.21
C LEU A 129 -10.66 -10.94 2.00
N PHE A 130 -11.93 -10.89 2.40
CA PHE A 130 -12.74 -9.69 2.21
C PHE A 130 -12.28 -8.52 3.07
N VAL A 131 -11.83 -8.77 4.31
CA VAL A 131 -11.23 -7.72 5.15
C VAL A 131 -9.98 -7.15 4.49
N LEU A 132 -9.13 -8.00 3.92
CA LEU A 132 -7.91 -7.57 3.23
C LEU A 132 -8.23 -6.79 1.95
N LEU A 133 -9.28 -7.18 1.21
CA LEU A 133 -9.79 -6.42 0.07
C LEU A 133 -10.29 -5.03 0.48
N PHE A 134 -11.02 -4.91 1.61
CA PHE A 134 -11.43 -3.61 2.13
C PHE A 134 -10.26 -2.76 2.62
N MET A 135 -9.20 -3.38 3.17
CA MET A 135 -7.95 -2.68 3.45
C MET A 135 -7.33 -2.13 2.16
N PHE A 136 -7.24 -2.95 1.09
CA PHE A 136 -6.71 -2.49 -0.19
C PHE A 136 -7.51 -1.28 -0.73
N ILE A 137 -8.83 -1.40 -0.78
CA ILE A 137 -9.73 -0.34 -1.29
C ILE A 137 -9.57 0.95 -0.47
N SER A 138 -9.55 0.86 0.87
CA SER A 138 -9.40 2.04 1.73
C SER A 138 -8.02 2.70 1.61
N ALA A 139 -6.95 1.93 1.43
CA ALA A 139 -5.61 2.46 1.18
C ALA A 139 -5.54 3.20 -0.18
N VAL A 140 -6.04 2.59 -1.25
CA VAL A 140 -6.13 3.23 -2.58
C VAL A 140 -6.99 4.49 -2.51
N THR A 141 -8.11 4.47 -1.78
CA THR A 141 -8.96 5.65 -1.59
C THR A 141 -8.19 6.80 -0.93
N CYS A 142 -7.34 6.51 0.06
CA CYS A 142 -6.48 7.52 0.69
C CYS A 142 -5.46 8.10 -0.31
N VAL A 143 -4.81 7.27 -1.13
CA VAL A 143 -3.91 7.74 -2.19
C VAL A 143 -4.66 8.65 -3.17
N CYS A 144 -5.83 8.23 -3.65
CA CYS A 144 -6.65 9.01 -4.57
C CYS A 144 -7.05 10.37 -3.98
N ILE A 145 -7.49 10.42 -2.72
CA ILE A 145 -7.82 11.68 -2.03
C ILE A 145 -6.59 12.59 -1.97
N SER A 146 -5.42 12.06 -1.57
CA SER A 146 -4.20 12.86 -1.45
C SER A 146 -3.73 13.39 -2.82
N CYS A 147 -3.74 12.55 -3.86
CA CYS A 147 -3.39 12.95 -5.22
C CYS A 147 -4.36 14.00 -5.76
N TYR A 148 -5.67 13.80 -5.60
CA TYR A 148 -6.69 14.75 -6.04
C TYR A 148 -6.54 16.12 -5.37
N VAL A 149 -6.40 16.15 -4.05
CA VAL A 149 -6.21 17.40 -3.29
C VAL A 149 -4.98 18.16 -3.76
N LEU A 150 -3.86 17.45 -3.98
CA LEU A 150 -2.63 18.08 -4.40
C LEU A 150 -2.70 18.63 -5.84
N THR A 151 -3.25 17.85 -6.77
CA THR A 151 -3.36 18.26 -8.18
C THR A 151 -4.35 19.40 -8.37
N ASN A 152 -5.49 19.38 -7.69
CA ASN A 152 -6.53 20.40 -7.84
C ASN A 152 -6.18 21.75 -7.18
N ASN A 153 -5.15 21.79 -6.33
CA ASN A 153 -4.66 23.02 -5.69
C ASN A 153 -3.27 23.44 -6.20
N PHE A 154 -2.86 22.97 -7.38
CA PHE A 154 -1.51 23.18 -7.90
C PHE A 154 -1.15 24.66 -8.16
N ASP A 155 -2.11 25.47 -8.62
CA ASP A 155 -1.85 26.89 -8.89
C ASP A 155 -1.54 27.65 -7.59
N LEU A 156 -2.33 27.40 -6.54
CA LEU A 156 -2.13 28.00 -5.23
C LEU A 156 -0.82 27.57 -4.57
N ILE A 157 -0.31 26.37 -4.88
CA ILE A 157 1.00 25.89 -4.41
C ILE A 157 2.13 26.74 -4.98
N ASN A 158 2.07 27.07 -6.26
CA ASN A 158 3.11 27.85 -6.93
C ASN A 158 3.18 29.27 -6.36
N GLU A 159 2.02 29.85 -6.00
CA GLU A 159 1.94 31.17 -5.38
C GLU A 159 2.46 31.18 -3.94
N THR A 160 2.21 30.12 -3.16
CA THR A 160 2.49 30.08 -1.71
C THR A 160 3.87 29.52 -1.34
N LYS A 161 4.72 29.21 -2.31
CA LYS A 161 6.06 28.60 -2.11
C LYS A 161 6.05 27.33 -1.24
N LEU A 162 4.97 26.56 -1.31
CA LEU A 162 4.75 25.31 -0.56
C LEU A 162 5.50 24.09 -1.16
N SER A 163 6.45 24.30 -2.06
CA SER A 163 7.08 23.26 -2.87
C SER A 163 7.72 22.13 -2.06
N VAL A 164 8.35 22.45 -0.92
CA VAL A 164 8.93 21.45 -0.02
C VAL A 164 7.83 20.53 0.53
N HIS A 165 6.71 21.08 0.99
CA HIS A 165 5.59 20.30 1.53
C HIS A 165 4.92 19.42 0.48
N VAL A 166 4.87 19.87 -0.77
CA VAL A 166 4.41 19.04 -1.91
C VAL A 166 5.27 17.79 -2.06
N TRP A 167 6.60 17.94 -2.02
CA TRP A 167 7.51 16.79 -2.11
C TRP A 167 7.41 15.87 -0.89
N LEU A 168 7.27 16.42 0.32
CA LEU A 168 7.04 15.64 1.53
C LEU A 168 5.73 14.84 1.47
N ILE A 169 4.65 15.43 0.96
CA ILE A 169 3.37 14.71 0.75
C ILE A 169 3.53 13.61 -0.29
N ARG A 170 4.13 13.91 -1.46
CA ARG A 170 4.36 12.92 -2.52
C ARG A 170 5.18 11.74 -2.03
N PHE A 171 6.27 12.01 -1.32
CA PHE A 171 7.20 10.97 -0.90
C PHE A 171 6.72 10.22 0.35
N PHE A 172 6.37 10.93 1.42
CA PHE A 172 5.98 10.27 2.67
C PHE A 172 4.54 9.73 2.63
N VAL A 173 3.59 10.53 2.19
CA VAL A 173 2.16 10.17 2.26
C VAL A 173 1.77 9.31 1.07
N GLN A 174 1.91 9.83 -0.15
CA GLN A 174 1.38 9.20 -1.35
C GLN A 174 2.12 7.90 -1.68
N ASN A 175 3.45 7.94 -1.78
CA ASN A 175 4.24 6.71 -2.01
C ASN A 175 4.22 5.78 -0.79
N GLY A 176 4.23 6.28 0.44
CA GLY A 176 4.11 5.41 1.63
C GLY A 176 2.82 4.57 1.63
N ILE A 177 1.69 5.18 1.28
CA ILE A 177 0.40 4.47 1.22
C ILE A 177 0.27 3.65 -0.08
N ALA A 178 0.82 4.10 -1.22
CA ALA A 178 0.83 3.33 -2.46
C ALA A 178 1.67 2.05 -2.33
N PHE A 179 2.83 2.12 -1.67
CA PHE A 179 3.65 0.97 -1.31
C PHE A 179 2.85 -0.03 -0.46
N TYR A 180 2.18 0.46 0.59
CA TYR A 180 1.32 -0.39 1.41
C TYR A 180 0.16 -1.00 0.61
N ALA A 181 -0.54 -0.23 -0.21
CA ALA A 181 -1.65 -0.71 -1.04
C ALA A 181 -1.20 -1.80 -2.03
N ALA A 182 -0.02 -1.66 -2.63
CA ALA A 182 0.54 -2.68 -3.51
C ALA A 182 0.79 -4.00 -2.78
N TRP A 183 1.27 -3.95 -1.53
CA TRP A 183 1.45 -5.15 -0.72
C TRP A 183 0.12 -5.78 -0.34
N LEU A 184 -0.88 -4.98 0.02
CA LEU A 184 -2.23 -5.46 0.28
C LEU A 184 -2.85 -6.16 -0.93
N LEU A 185 -2.58 -5.66 -2.14
CA LEU A 185 -3.04 -6.30 -3.38
C LEU A 185 -2.43 -7.70 -3.54
N VAL A 186 -1.12 -7.84 -3.33
CA VAL A 186 -0.42 -9.14 -3.37
C VAL A 186 -0.98 -10.07 -2.30
N ALA A 187 -1.10 -9.60 -1.06
CA ALA A 187 -1.61 -10.38 0.05
C ALA A 187 -3.09 -10.79 -0.15
N THR A 188 -3.90 -9.95 -0.82
CA THR A 188 -5.28 -10.27 -1.20
C THR A 188 -5.31 -11.44 -2.18
N HIS A 189 -4.43 -11.47 -3.18
CA HIS A 189 -4.37 -12.59 -4.13
C HIS A 189 -3.82 -13.87 -3.49
N LEU A 190 -2.88 -13.76 -2.55
CA LEU A 190 -2.46 -14.89 -1.71
C LEU A 190 -3.64 -15.44 -0.90
N ASN A 191 -4.41 -14.58 -0.24
CA ASN A 191 -5.58 -14.98 0.56
C ASN A 191 -6.71 -15.52 -0.33
N LEU A 192 -6.82 -15.04 -1.57
CA LEU A 192 -7.76 -15.54 -2.56
C LEU A 192 -7.45 -17.00 -2.90
N ASP A 193 -6.18 -17.29 -3.22
CA ASP A 193 -5.74 -18.66 -3.49
C ASP A 193 -6.00 -19.59 -2.28
N ILE A 194 -5.60 -19.16 -1.08
CA ILE A 194 -5.86 -19.91 0.16
C ILE A 194 -7.36 -20.18 0.35
N ALA A 195 -8.23 -19.18 0.13
CA ALA A 195 -9.67 -19.36 0.28
C ALA A 195 -10.25 -20.32 -0.78
N LEU A 196 -9.88 -20.15 -2.06
CA LEU A 196 -10.28 -21.04 -3.16
C LEU A 196 -9.88 -22.49 -2.88
N ARG A 197 -8.63 -22.70 -2.46
CA ARG A 197 -8.06 -24.03 -2.25
C ARG A 197 -8.58 -24.70 -0.99
N TYR A 198 -8.54 -24.01 0.14
CA TYR A 198 -8.74 -24.63 1.46
C TYR A 198 -10.13 -24.41 2.05
N SER A 199 -10.92 -23.46 1.53
CA SER A 199 -12.30 -23.25 1.98
C SER A 199 -13.33 -23.65 0.93
N TRP A 200 -13.00 -23.48 -0.36
CA TRP A 200 -13.88 -23.87 -1.48
C TRP A 200 -13.43 -25.13 -2.21
N GLU A 201 -12.34 -25.78 -1.77
CA GLU A 201 -11.86 -27.07 -2.27
C GLU A 201 -11.67 -27.12 -3.80
N ILE A 202 -11.30 -25.98 -4.40
CA ILE A 202 -10.97 -25.89 -5.82
C ILE A 202 -9.57 -26.50 -6.05
N ASP A 203 -9.36 -27.10 -7.23
CA ASP A 203 -8.07 -27.68 -7.58
C ASP A 203 -6.93 -26.64 -7.53
N SER A 204 -5.76 -27.08 -7.09
CA SER A 204 -4.63 -26.19 -6.80
C SER A 204 -4.18 -25.40 -8.03
N ASP A 205 -4.16 -26.03 -9.21
CA ASP A 205 -3.70 -25.39 -10.43
C ASP A 205 -4.66 -24.27 -10.87
N THR A 206 -5.97 -24.48 -10.81
CA THR A 206 -6.97 -23.43 -11.04
C THR A 206 -6.86 -22.30 -10.02
N CYS A 207 -6.60 -22.60 -8.74
CA CYS A 207 -6.41 -21.59 -7.70
C CYS A 207 -5.20 -20.69 -8.00
N ASP A 208 -4.04 -21.33 -8.25
CA ASP A 208 -2.78 -20.63 -8.54
C ASP A 208 -2.90 -19.79 -9.82
N LEU A 209 -3.47 -20.35 -10.90
CA LEU A 209 -3.69 -19.63 -12.15
C LEU A 209 -4.63 -18.44 -11.96
N THR A 210 -5.75 -18.62 -11.25
CA THR A 210 -6.73 -17.56 -11.02
C THR A 210 -6.08 -16.39 -10.29
N ALA A 211 -5.36 -16.67 -9.19
CA ALA A 211 -4.74 -15.63 -8.39
C ALA A 211 -3.60 -14.91 -9.13
N VAL A 212 -2.75 -15.62 -9.89
CA VAL A 212 -1.65 -15.00 -10.64
C VAL A 212 -2.17 -14.20 -11.84
N ILE A 213 -3.11 -14.72 -12.62
CA ILE A 213 -3.65 -14.04 -13.81
C ILE A 213 -4.42 -12.79 -13.40
N MET A 214 -5.27 -12.87 -12.37
CA MET A 214 -6.00 -11.70 -11.87
C MET A 214 -5.04 -10.59 -11.42
N LEU A 215 -3.99 -10.96 -10.69
CA LEU A 215 -2.96 -10.01 -10.24
C LEU A 215 -2.23 -9.36 -11.43
N LEU A 216 -1.83 -10.16 -12.43
CA LEU A 216 -1.17 -9.66 -13.63
C LEU A 216 -2.05 -8.68 -14.41
N VAL A 217 -3.33 -9.02 -14.60
CA VAL A 217 -4.30 -8.14 -15.29
C VAL A 217 -4.40 -6.81 -14.54
N ILE A 218 -4.54 -6.83 -13.21
CA ILE A 218 -4.64 -5.61 -12.40
C ILE A 218 -3.37 -4.76 -12.51
N ILE A 219 -2.17 -5.36 -12.44
CA ILE A 219 -0.90 -4.64 -12.57
C ILE A 219 -0.77 -3.99 -13.95
N CYS A 220 -1.11 -4.72 -15.02
CA CYS A 220 -1.09 -4.20 -16.39
C CYS A 220 -2.10 -3.06 -16.58
N THR A 221 -3.34 -3.23 -16.09
CA THR A 221 -4.37 -2.18 -16.15
C THR A 221 -3.94 -0.95 -15.35
N TRP A 222 -3.40 -1.14 -14.14
CA TRP A 222 -2.88 -0.03 -13.33
C TRP A 222 -1.79 0.74 -14.07
N PHE A 223 -0.80 0.06 -14.65
CA PHE A 223 0.27 0.72 -15.38
C PHE A 223 -0.24 1.57 -16.56
N LEU A 224 -1.20 1.05 -17.33
CA LEU A 224 -1.82 1.80 -18.42
C LEU A 224 -2.56 3.04 -17.90
N LEU A 225 -3.33 2.89 -16.82
CA LEU A 225 -4.03 4.01 -16.19
C LEU A 225 -3.04 5.05 -15.64
N ASP A 226 -2.02 4.62 -14.91
CA ASP A 226 -0.99 5.44 -14.27
C ASP A 226 -0.21 6.30 -15.27
N VAL A 227 0.20 5.71 -16.40
CA VAL A 227 1.00 6.44 -17.39
C VAL A 227 0.16 7.31 -18.35
N ILE A 228 -1.04 6.85 -18.70
CA ILE A 228 -1.86 7.46 -19.77
C ILE A 228 -2.94 8.35 -19.19
N ALA A 229 -3.86 7.79 -18.40
CA ALA A 229 -5.10 8.46 -18.00
C ALA A 229 -4.94 9.29 -16.72
N LEU A 230 -4.12 8.82 -15.78
CA LEU A 230 -4.00 9.35 -14.43
C LEU A 230 -2.68 10.07 -14.17
N ASP A 231 -1.81 10.26 -15.18
CA ASP A 231 -0.48 10.87 -14.99
C ASP A 231 -0.55 12.22 -14.25
N ASN A 232 -1.56 13.04 -14.54
CA ASN A 232 -1.73 14.34 -13.87
C ASN A 232 -1.88 14.21 -12.33
N TYR A 233 -2.35 13.07 -11.84
CA TYR A 233 -2.52 12.77 -10.41
C TYR A 233 -1.39 11.90 -9.86
N THR A 234 -0.91 10.96 -10.65
CA THR A 234 -0.08 9.83 -10.22
C THR A 234 1.36 9.89 -10.73
N ARG A 235 1.76 10.98 -11.43
CA ARG A 235 3.11 11.14 -12.01
C ARG A 235 4.24 10.75 -11.07
N TYR A 236 4.11 11.09 -9.79
CA TYR A 236 5.13 10.89 -8.76
C TYR A 236 4.89 9.67 -7.87
N LEU A 237 3.88 8.84 -8.16
CA LEU A 237 3.78 7.49 -7.59
C LEU A 237 4.73 6.55 -8.34
N PHE A 238 5.47 5.73 -7.61
CA PHE A 238 6.36 4.72 -8.19
C PHE A 238 6.62 3.56 -7.24
N SER A 239 6.40 3.77 -5.95
CA SER A 239 6.71 2.82 -4.87
C SER A 239 5.97 1.48 -4.99
N GLU A 240 4.78 1.46 -5.61
CA GLU A 240 3.98 0.26 -5.82
C GLU A 240 4.71 -0.78 -6.69
N TYR A 241 5.45 -0.34 -7.70
CA TYR A 241 6.19 -1.25 -8.58
C TYR A 241 7.37 -1.90 -7.85
N ILE A 242 7.97 -1.20 -6.89
CA ILE A 242 9.02 -1.78 -6.03
C ILE A 242 8.46 -2.96 -5.24
N VAL A 243 7.23 -2.84 -4.74
CA VAL A 243 6.56 -3.92 -4.01
C VAL A 243 6.30 -5.12 -4.90
N PHE A 244 5.79 -4.90 -6.11
CA PHE A 244 5.57 -6.01 -7.05
C PHE A 244 6.88 -6.73 -7.38
N ILE A 245 7.98 -5.99 -7.63
CA ILE A 245 9.31 -6.59 -7.84
C ILE A 245 9.74 -7.42 -6.63
N VAL A 246 9.68 -6.86 -5.42
CA VAL A 246 10.07 -7.58 -4.19
C VAL A 246 9.22 -8.82 -3.97
N ALA A 247 7.90 -8.72 -4.14
CA ALA A 247 6.97 -9.82 -4.01
C ALA A 247 7.30 -10.96 -4.99
N PHE A 248 7.39 -10.66 -6.29
CA PHE A 248 7.66 -11.68 -7.30
C PHE A 248 9.10 -12.23 -7.23
N CYS A 249 10.10 -11.43 -6.80
CA CYS A 249 11.42 -11.95 -6.46
C CYS A 249 11.34 -12.99 -5.32
N GLY A 250 10.54 -12.71 -4.30
CA GLY A 250 10.26 -13.64 -3.20
C GLY A 250 9.59 -14.94 -3.65
N VAL A 251 8.62 -14.83 -4.56
CA VAL A 251 7.94 -15.98 -5.15
C VAL A 251 8.90 -16.79 -6.00
N VAL A 252 9.63 -16.16 -6.94
CA VAL A 252 10.64 -16.83 -7.77
C VAL A 252 11.67 -17.56 -6.91
N TYR A 253 12.18 -16.91 -5.86
CA TYR A 253 13.16 -17.51 -4.96
C TYR A 253 12.65 -18.79 -4.29
N LYS A 254 11.37 -18.84 -3.88
CA LYS A 254 10.81 -20.00 -3.17
C LYS A 254 10.26 -21.07 -4.10
N GLN A 255 9.68 -20.68 -5.23
CA GLN A 255 8.77 -21.53 -6.01
C GLN A 255 9.36 -22.00 -7.35
N LEU A 256 10.32 -21.26 -7.92
CA LEU A 256 10.80 -21.55 -9.27
C LEU A 256 11.61 -22.85 -9.30
N ASN A 257 11.17 -23.80 -10.12
CA ASN A 257 11.96 -24.99 -10.43
C ASN A 257 12.85 -24.72 -11.65
N THR A 258 14.17 -24.82 -11.49
CA THR A 258 15.14 -24.54 -12.56
C THR A 258 15.30 -25.68 -13.56
N ASP A 259 14.82 -26.88 -13.24
CA ASP A 259 14.99 -28.08 -14.07
C ASP A 259 13.85 -28.23 -15.08
N VAL A 260 12.61 -27.89 -14.67
CA VAL A 260 11.42 -27.94 -15.52
C VAL A 260 10.50 -26.77 -15.15
N TYR A 261 10.27 -25.87 -16.12
CA TYR A 261 9.33 -24.75 -15.97
C TYR A 261 7.92 -25.18 -16.34
N ASP A 262 6.99 -25.06 -15.40
CA ASP A 262 5.56 -25.20 -15.69
C ASP A 262 4.93 -23.87 -16.14
N ARG A 263 3.62 -23.89 -16.45
CA ARG A 263 2.88 -22.70 -16.87
C ARG A 263 2.79 -21.61 -15.79
N ILE A 264 2.76 -21.99 -14.52
CA ILE A 264 2.67 -21.07 -13.38
C ILE A 264 4.03 -20.40 -13.16
N ASP A 265 5.13 -21.14 -13.29
CA ASP A 265 6.50 -20.61 -13.28
C ASP A 265 6.68 -19.52 -14.34
N ILE A 266 6.24 -19.81 -15.58
CA ILE A 266 6.31 -18.86 -16.70
C ILE A 266 5.48 -17.60 -16.38
N LEU A 267 4.26 -17.76 -15.83
CA LEU A 267 3.42 -16.62 -15.47
C LEU A 267 4.05 -15.76 -14.36
N ILE A 268 4.64 -16.36 -13.33
CA ILE A 268 5.35 -15.64 -12.27
C ILE A 268 6.55 -14.87 -12.83
N LEU A 269 7.32 -15.46 -13.75
CA LEU A 269 8.41 -14.79 -14.45
C LEU A 269 7.92 -13.62 -15.30
N ILE A 270 6.78 -13.76 -15.97
CA ILE A 270 6.12 -12.67 -16.70
C ILE A 270 5.72 -11.55 -15.73
N CYS A 271 5.12 -11.86 -14.58
CA CYS A 271 4.77 -10.87 -13.57
C CYS A 271 5.99 -10.10 -13.05
N LEU A 272 7.10 -10.79 -12.75
CA LEU A 272 8.35 -10.16 -12.33
C LEU A 272 8.91 -9.25 -13.44
N SER A 273 8.98 -9.77 -14.66
CA SER A 273 9.52 -9.04 -15.82
C SER A 273 8.69 -7.80 -16.15
N ALA A 274 7.36 -7.93 -16.14
CA ALA A 274 6.43 -6.82 -16.33
C ALA A 274 6.59 -5.77 -15.24
N SER A 275 6.66 -6.17 -13.96
CA SER A 275 6.86 -5.25 -12.85
C SER A 275 8.16 -4.46 -12.96
N GLY A 276 9.26 -5.12 -13.34
CA GLY A 276 10.55 -4.47 -13.60
C GLY A 276 10.51 -3.50 -14.79
N ALA A 277 9.94 -3.94 -15.92
CA ALA A 277 9.81 -3.11 -17.11
C ALA A 277 8.93 -1.88 -16.87
N PHE A 278 7.79 -2.06 -16.18
CA PHE A 278 6.89 -0.98 -15.81
C PHE A 278 7.54 0.02 -14.87
N PHE A 279 8.33 -0.43 -13.88
CA PHE A 279 9.08 0.46 -13.00
C PHE A 279 10.08 1.32 -13.78
N VAL A 280 10.92 0.70 -14.63
CA VAL A 280 11.92 1.43 -15.43
C VAL A 280 11.24 2.43 -16.35
N PHE A 281 10.17 2.02 -17.04
CA PHE A 281 9.43 2.89 -17.93
C PHE A 281 8.75 4.05 -17.19
N LYS A 282 8.13 3.78 -16.04
CA LYS A 282 7.54 4.80 -15.18
C LYS A 282 8.57 5.83 -14.74
N MET A 283 9.74 5.39 -14.30
CA MET A 283 10.84 6.29 -13.92
C MET A 283 11.33 7.13 -15.10
N ALA A 284 11.51 6.52 -16.27
CA ALA A 284 11.92 7.23 -17.49
C ALA A 284 10.91 8.31 -17.89
N ILE A 285 9.61 7.99 -17.90
CA ILE A 285 8.54 8.94 -18.20
C ILE A 285 8.43 10.03 -17.14
N LEU A 286 8.51 9.68 -15.87
CA LEU A 286 8.47 10.63 -14.76
C LEU A 286 9.58 11.68 -14.94
N LEU A 287 10.83 11.23 -15.14
CA LEU A 287 11.99 12.12 -15.33
C LEU A 287 11.82 12.97 -16.59
N TRP A 288 11.46 12.36 -17.71
CA TRP A 288 11.26 13.07 -18.96
C TRP A 288 10.16 14.14 -18.86
N ARG A 289 9.01 13.82 -18.26
CA ARG A 289 7.91 14.77 -18.05
C ARG A 289 8.29 15.85 -17.03
N HIS A 290 9.02 15.51 -15.97
CA HIS A 290 9.47 16.48 -14.97
C HIS A 290 10.34 17.57 -15.59
N PHE A 291 11.34 17.18 -16.39
CA PHE A 291 12.24 18.14 -17.04
C PHE A 291 11.58 18.89 -18.21
N ARG A 292 10.67 18.25 -18.96
CA ARG A 292 10.05 18.87 -20.14
C ARG A 292 8.84 19.77 -19.81
N LYS A 293 8.03 19.45 -18.80
CA LYS A 293 6.91 20.32 -18.36
C LYS A 293 7.38 21.53 -17.55
N SER A 294 8.63 21.59 -17.07
CA SER A 294 9.20 22.83 -16.52
C SER A 294 9.27 23.96 -17.56
N SER A 295 9.19 23.65 -18.86
CA SER A 295 9.19 24.61 -19.96
C SER A 295 7.80 25.01 -20.49
N TYR A 296 6.72 24.33 -20.08
CA TYR A 296 5.36 24.59 -20.56
C TYR A 296 4.36 24.44 -19.42
N ILE A 297 4.19 25.50 -18.64
CA ILE A 297 3.07 25.67 -17.73
C ILE A 297 1.92 26.25 -18.54
N THR A 298 1.03 25.39 -19.03
CA THR A 298 -0.38 25.72 -19.29
C THR A 298 -1.12 24.41 -19.60
N TYR A 299 -1.98 24.01 -18.67
CA TYR A 299 -3.00 22.96 -18.72
C TYR A 299 -2.56 21.58 -19.27
#